data_AF-A0A957NV73-F1
#
_entry.id   AF-A0A957NV73-F1
#
_cell.length_a   1.000
_cell.length_b   1.000
_cell.length_c   1.000
_cell.angle_alpha   90.00
_cell.angle_beta   90.00
_cell.angle_gamma   90.00
#
_symmetry.space_group_name_H-M   'P 1'
#
loop_
_entity.id
_entity.type
_entity.pdbx_description
1 polymer ?
#
loop_
_entity_poly.entity_id
_entity_poly.type
_entity_poly.pdbx_seq_one_letter_code
_entity_poly.pdbx_strand_id
1 'polypeptide(L)'
;MSVQSTQIKAARPRHGRQYWRDAVQGYLFIMPVVLGLVLFVFGPMLVSLYLSFTEYSVLQSPIFIGFRNYVDMFTRPQLRVLQSLRV
;
A
#
# COMPACT_ATOMS: atom_id res chain seq x y z
N MET A 1 1.53 63.30 5.36
CA MET A 1 2.51 62.23 5.09
C MET A 1 1.72 61.00 4.61
N SER A 2 1.41 60.92 3.31
CA SER A 2 0.58 59.86 2.74
C SER A 2 1.44 58.66 2.34
N VAL A 3 1.41 57.60 3.14
CA VAL A 3 2.06 56.34 2.81
C VAL A 3 1.29 55.70 1.66
N GLN A 4 1.84 55.75 0.45
CA GLN A 4 1.30 55.02 -0.69
C GLN A 4 1.53 53.53 -0.45
N SER A 5 0.45 52.79 -0.27
CA SER A 5 0.46 51.34 -0.17
C SER A 5 0.91 50.75 -1.51
N THR A 6 2.13 50.21 -1.56
CA THR A 6 2.64 49.44 -2.70
C THR A 6 1.71 48.25 -2.96
N GLN A 7 0.83 48.39 -3.94
CA GLN A 7 0.00 47.32 -4.47
C GLN A 7 0.93 46.29 -5.13
N ILE A 8 1.35 45.28 -4.38
CA ILE A 8 1.99 44.09 -4.96
C ILE A 8 0.87 43.33 -5.68
N LYS A 9 0.68 43.62 -6.97
CA LYS A 9 -0.11 42.77 -7.86
C LYS A 9 0.57 41.40 -7.89
N ALA A 10 0.06 40.46 -7.11
CA ALA A 10 0.51 39.08 -7.14
C ALA A 10 0.30 38.53 -8.56
N ALA A 11 1.38 38.51 -9.35
CA ALA A 11 1.38 37.90 -10.66
C ALA A 11 1.06 36.42 -10.48
N ARG A 12 -0.15 36.00 -10.86
CA ARG A 12 -0.54 34.59 -10.80
C ARG A 12 0.35 33.83 -11.80
N PRO A 13 1.16 32.85 -11.38
CA PRO A 13 1.93 32.06 -12.32
C PRO A 13 0.96 31.39 -13.28
N ARG A 14 1.03 31.75 -14.56
CA ARG A 14 0.29 31.07 -15.61
C ARG A 14 1.08 29.80 -15.93
N HIS A 15 0.71 28.70 -15.28
CA HIS A 15 1.29 27.38 -15.55
C HIS A 15 0.94 26.94 -16.97
N GLY A 16 1.80 27.31 -17.93
CA GLY A 16 1.69 26.92 -19.33
C GLY A 16 2.16 25.47 -19.55
N ARG A 17 2.07 25.00 -20.80
CA ARG A 17 2.50 23.65 -21.20
C ARG A 17 3.96 23.32 -20.84
N GLN A 18 4.81 24.32 -20.69
CA GLN A 18 6.21 24.16 -20.25
C GLN A 18 6.30 23.75 -18.78
N TYR A 19 5.51 24.35 -17.88
CA TYR A 19 5.47 23.99 -16.46
C TYR A 19 5.14 22.51 -16.24
N TRP A 20 4.18 21.98 -17.00
CA TRP A 20 3.80 20.57 -16.92
C TRP A 20 4.91 19.63 -17.42
N ARG A 21 5.71 20.05 -18.40
CA ARG A 21 6.86 19.26 -18.89
C ARG A 21 7.94 19.18 -17.82
N ASP A 22 8.25 20.31 -17.18
CA ASP A 22 9.27 20.38 -16.12
C ASP A 22 8.84 19.57 -14.89
N ALA A 23 7.54 19.64 -14.53
CA ALA A 23 6.97 18.84 -13.46
C ALA A 23 7.09 17.32 -13.75
N VAL A 24 6.75 16.88 -14.95
CA VAL A 24 6.87 15.46 -15.35
C VAL A 24 8.32 14.98 -15.30
N GLN A 25 9.28 15.80 -15.72
CA GLN A 25 10.70 15.46 -15.62
C GLN A 25 11.16 15.29 -14.16
N GLY A 26 10.71 16.18 -13.26
CA GLY A 26 11.00 16.05 -11.83
C GLY A 26 10.43 14.76 -11.22
N TYR A 27 9.20 14.39 -11.57
CA TYR A 27 8.61 13.13 -11.13
C TYR A 27 9.32 11.90 -11.69
N LEU A 28 9.74 11.93 -12.95
CA LEU A 28 10.51 10.84 -13.56
C LEU A 28 11.85 10.61 -12.87
N PHE A 29 12.49 11.67 -12.38
CA PHE A 29 13.75 11.57 -11.65
C PHE A 29 13.59 10.92 -10.27
N ILE A 30 12.49 11.22 -9.58
CA ILE A 30 12.21 10.69 -8.23
C ILE A 30 11.57 9.29 -8.29
N MET A 31 10.92 8.96 -9.41
CA MET A 31 10.21 7.69 -9.63
C MET A 31 11.01 6.43 -9.24
N PRO A 32 12.30 6.26 -9.61
CA PRO A 32 13.05 5.05 -9.26
C PRO A 32 13.17 4.83 -7.74
N VAL A 33 13.38 5.91 -6.98
CA VAL A 33 13.51 5.83 -5.51
C VAL A 33 12.15 5.54 -4.88
N VAL A 34 11.10 6.23 -5.32
CA VAL A 34 9.74 6.00 -4.82
C VAL A 34 9.28 4.58 -5.13
N LEU A 35 9.54 4.10 -6.35
CA LEU A 35 9.17 2.76 -6.79
C LEU A 35 9.95 1.71 -6.01
N GLY A 36 11.25 1.92 -5.77
CA GLY A 36 12.05 1.07 -4.88
C GLY A 36 11.51 1.01 -3.45
N LEU A 37 11.14 2.17 -2.87
CA LEU A 37 10.54 2.25 -1.54
C LEU A 37 9.20 1.49 -1.48
N VAL A 38 8.32 1.74 -2.44
CA VAL A 38 7.01 1.08 -2.53
C VAL A 38 7.19 -0.43 -2.66
N LEU A 39 8.07 -0.91 -3.54
CA LEU A 39 8.32 -2.34 -3.68
C LEU A 39 8.92 -2.97 -2.42
N PHE A 40 9.79 -2.27 -1.70
CA PHE A 40 10.39 -2.80 -0.48
C PHE A 40 9.39 -2.86 0.69
N VAL A 41 8.50 -1.87 0.79
CA VAL A 41 7.46 -1.81 1.81
C VAL A 41 6.33 -2.80 1.50
N PHE A 42 5.81 -2.77 0.28
CA PHE A 42 4.65 -3.59 -0.12
C PHE A 42 5.02 -4.99 -0.60
N GLY A 43 6.24 -5.22 -1.07
CA GLY A 43 6.73 -6.55 -1.47
C GLY A 43 6.48 -7.64 -0.43
N PRO A 44 7.00 -7.52 0.81
CA PRO A 44 6.78 -8.53 1.85
C PRO A 44 5.31 -8.63 2.28
N MET A 45 4.55 -7.52 2.23
CA MET A 45 3.11 -7.53 2.51
C MET A 45 2.35 -8.34 1.46
N LEU A 46 2.65 -8.14 0.17
CA LEU A 46 2.04 -8.89 -0.93
C LEU A 46 2.42 -10.37 -0.88
N VAL A 47 3.66 -10.70 -0.52
CA VAL A 47 4.07 -12.10 -0.31
C VAL A 47 3.30 -12.73 0.84
N SER A 48 3.15 -12.03 1.97
CA SER A 48 2.38 -12.52 3.12
C SER A 48 0.90 -12.71 2.77
N LEU A 49 0.34 -11.78 2.00
CA LEU A 49 -1.02 -11.85 1.49
C LEU A 49 -1.19 -13.01 0.50
N TYR A 50 -0.23 -13.23 -0.39
CA TYR A 50 -0.26 -14.37 -1.31
C TYR A 50 -0.20 -15.71 -0.55
N LEU A 51 0.67 -15.80 0.46
CA LEU A 51 0.78 -16.97 1.31
C LEU A 51 -0.50 -17.22 2.12
N SER A 52 -1.29 -16.20 2.47
CA SER A 52 -2.54 -16.39 3.21
C SER A 52 -3.64 -17.11 2.39
N PHE A 53 -3.56 -17.06 1.06
CA PHE A 53 -4.42 -17.83 0.14
C PHE A 53 -3.87 -19.23 -0.17
N THR A 54 -2.72 -19.57 0.41
CA THR A 54 -2.00 -20.80 0.15
C THR A 54 -1.96 -21.64 1.42
N GLU A 55 -2.10 -22.96 1.30
CA GLU A 55 -1.85 -23.87 2.40
C GLU A 55 -0.33 -24.04 2.51
N TYR A 56 0.28 -23.25 3.39
CA TYR A 56 1.70 -23.32 3.66
C TYR A 56 1.96 -24.18 4.89
N SER A 57 2.57 -25.35 4.70
CA SER A 57 3.16 -26.15 5.77
C SER A 57 4.68 -26.05 5.65
N VAL A 58 5.38 -25.82 6.77
CA VAL A 58 6.86 -25.67 6.79
C VAL A 58 7.57 -26.89 6.18
N LEU A 59 6.89 -28.04 6.11
CA LEU A 59 7.40 -29.32 5.62
C LEU A 59 6.90 -29.68 4.21
N GLN A 60 5.98 -28.93 3.60
CA GLN A 60 5.38 -29.26 2.31
C GLN A 60 5.35 -28.06 1.35
N SER A 61 5.28 -28.34 0.06
CA SER A 61 5.21 -27.29 -0.96
C SER A 61 3.91 -26.48 -0.83
N PRO A 62 3.96 -25.14 -1.02
CA PRO A 62 2.77 -24.29 -0.99
C PRO A 62 1.71 -24.74 -2.01
N ILE A 63 0.52 -25.10 -1.56
CA ILE A 63 -0.62 -25.43 -2.43
C ILE A 63 -1.60 -24.26 -2.42
N PHE A 64 -1.88 -23.67 -3.58
CA PHE A 64 -2.85 -22.58 -3.67
C PHE A 64 -4.28 -23.11 -3.49
N ILE A 65 -4.88 -22.80 -2.34
CA ILE A 65 -6.24 -23.27 -1.97
C ILE A 65 -7.27 -22.13 -1.97
N GLY A 66 -6.86 -20.91 -2.30
CA GLY A 66 -7.71 -19.74 -2.38
C GLY A 66 -8.31 -19.36 -1.01
N PHE A 67 -9.63 -19.17 -0.96
CA PHE A 67 -10.33 -18.74 0.25
C PHE A 67 -10.75 -19.88 1.18
N ARG A 68 -10.41 -21.13 0.86
CA ARG A 68 -10.84 -22.31 1.62
C ARG A 68 -10.39 -22.24 3.09
N ASN A 69 -9.22 -21.67 3.37
CA ASN A 69 -8.74 -21.43 4.73
C ASN A 69 -9.69 -20.53 5.54
N TYR A 70 -10.15 -19.43 4.94
CA TYR A 70 -11.07 -18.51 5.61
C TYR A 70 -12.44 -19.17 5.83
N VAL A 71 -12.97 -19.87 4.81
CA VAL A 71 -14.25 -20.60 4.94
C VAL A 71 -14.17 -21.63 6.06
N ASP A 72 -13.10 -22.41 6.14
CA ASP A 72 -12.90 -23.37 7.23
C ASP A 72 -12.79 -22.70 8.60
N MET A 73 -12.12 -21.55 8.72
CA MET A 73 -12.01 -20.81 9.97
C MET A 73 -13.35 -20.22 10.45
N PHE A 74 -14.20 -19.76 9.53
CA PHE A 74 -15.50 -19.17 9.87
C PHE A 74 -16.62 -20.21 10.00
N THR A 75 -16.50 -21.36 9.33
CA THR A 75 -17.55 -22.40 9.30
C THR A 75 -17.31 -23.50 10.32
N ARG A 76 -16.07 -23.69 10.80
CA ARG A 76 -15.80 -24.59 11.92
C ARG A 76 -16.24 -23.91 13.22
N PRO A 77 -17.26 -24.40 13.92
CA PRO A 77 -17.61 -23.87 15.22
C PRO A 77 -16.42 -24.11 16.15
N GLN A 78 -15.82 -23.06 16.70
CA GLN A 78 -14.81 -23.15 17.78
C GLN A 78 -15.39 -23.69 19.11
N LEU A 79 -16.27 -24.71 19.08
CA LEU A 79 -16.78 -25.41 20.25
C LEU A 79 -15.74 -26.37 20.88
N ARG A 80 -14.53 -26.49 20.31
CA ARG A 80 -13.45 -27.33 20.87
C ARG A 80 -12.72 -26.71 22.06
N VAL A 81 -12.77 -25.40 22.26
CA VAL A 81 -12.11 -24.74 23.42
C VAL A 81 -12.84 -25.05 24.74
N LEU A 82 -14.14 -25.36 24.67
CA LEU A 82 -14.93 -25.81 25.81
C LEU A 82 -14.61 -27.26 26.22
N GLN A 83 -14.03 -28.07 25.32
CA GLN A 83 -13.59 -29.43 25.65
C GLN A 83 -12.24 -29.45 26.38
N SER A 84 -11.38 -28.44 26.19
CA SER A 84 -10.11 -28.32 26.93
C SER A 84 -10.26 -27.76 28.34
N LEU A 85 -11.41 -27.20 28.70
CA LEU A 85 -11.73 -26.73 30.06
C LEU A 85 -12.45 -27.79 30.91
N ARG A 86 -12.73 -28.97 30.35
CA ARG A 86 -13.21 -30.12 31.10
C ARG A 86 -12.00 -30.99 31.49
N VAL A 87 -11.23 -30.48 32.45
CA VAL A 87 -10.32 -31.29 33.28
C VAL A 87 -11.15 -31.93 34.38
#